data_AF-A0ABD1UE14-F1
#
_entry.id   AF-A0ABD1UE14-F1
#
_cell.length_a   1.000
_cell.length_b   1.000
_cell.length_c   1.000
_cell.angle_alpha   90.00
_cell.angle_beta   90.00
_cell.angle_gamma   90.00
#
_symmetry.space_group_name_H-M   'P 1'
#
loop_
_entity.id
_entity.type
_entity.pdbx_description
1 polymer ?
#
loop_
_entity_poly.entity_id
_entity_poly.type
_entity_poly.pdbx_seq_one_letter_code
_entity_poly.pdbx_strand_id
1 'polypeptide(L)'
;MGSLAQLVEDCLRIIQVYSDGSIFWFEVTDFPIKVQDDGYAIWKDCLFDKKHNLYLCLYKPMSTSNAKLPILNFFHDNGFCHNSRTWPNCHNCCFRLSSALPAVFISLDYCLTPEHRLPVAMDDALSAIKWL
;
A
#
# COMPACT_ATOMS: atom_id res chain seq x y z
N MET A 1 -33.89 -6.59 -25.48
CA MET A 1 -33.40 -7.20 -24.22
C MET A 1 -31.89 -7.19 -24.29
N GLY A 2 -31.20 -6.44 -23.43
CA GLY A 2 -29.73 -6.51 -23.36
C GLY A 2 -29.33 -7.84 -22.75
N SER A 3 -28.29 -8.49 -23.29
CA SER A 3 -27.74 -9.70 -22.69
C SER A 3 -27.21 -9.40 -21.29
N LEU A 4 -27.37 -10.33 -20.35
CA LEU A 4 -26.73 -10.24 -19.03
C LEU A 4 -25.21 -10.18 -19.20
N ALA A 5 -24.55 -9.38 -18.35
CA ALA A 5 -23.10 -9.29 -18.32
C ALA A 5 -22.49 -10.66 -18.00
N GLN A 6 -21.53 -11.10 -18.82
CA GLN A 6 -20.86 -12.39 -18.68
C GLN A 6 -19.46 -12.18 -18.10
N LEU A 7 -19.01 -13.10 -17.25
CA LEU A 7 -17.63 -13.10 -16.78
C LEU A 7 -16.67 -13.30 -17.96
N VAL A 8 -15.77 -12.35 -18.19
CA VAL A 8 -14.75 -12.39 -19.24
C VAL A 8 -13.41 -12.87 -18.70
N GLU A 9 -13.03 -12.37 -17.52
CA GLU A 9 -11.74 -12.70 -16.91
C GLU A 9 -11.87 -12.81 -15.39
N ASP A 10 -11.22 -13.82 -14.81
CA ASP A 10 -11.06 -14.01 -13.36
C ASP A 10 -9.56 -14.02 -13.04
N CYS A 11 -9.11 -12.96 -12.37
CA CYS A 11 -7.73 -12.81 -11.95
C CYS A 11 -7.59 -13.30 -10.51
N LEU A 12 -7.29 -14.59 -10.35
CA LEU A 12 -6.95 -15.24 -9.08
C LEU A 12 -8.02 -15.07 -7.99
N ARG A 13 -9.30 -14.87 -8.35
CA ARG A 13 -10.39 -14.52 -7.42
C ARG A 13 -10.13 -13.27 -6.59
N ILE A 14 -9.32 -12.35 -7.12
CA ILE A 14 -9.12 -11.02 -6.56
C ILE A 14 -9.98 -10.03 -7.35
N ILE A 15 -10.02 -10.21 -8.67
CA ILE A 15 -10.68 -9.31 -9.62
C ILE A 15 -11.47 -10.15 -10.62
N GLN A 16 -12.71 -9.76 -10.85
CA GLN A 16 -13.51 -10.28 -11.96
C GLN A 16 -13.90 -9.16 -12.90
N VAL A 17 -13.68 -9.38 -14.19
CA VAL A 17 -14.02 -8.43 -15.26
C VAL A 17 -15.16 -9.00 -16.08
N TYR A 18 -16.21 -8.21 -16.27
CA TYR A 18 -17.40 -8.61 -17.01
C TYR A 18 -17.46 -7.98 -18.40
N SER A 19 -18.26 -8.58 -19.29
CA SER A 19 -18.38 -8.20 -20.70
C SER A 19 -18.93 -6.79 -20.94
N ASP A 20 -19.59 -6.20 -19.94
CA ASP A 20 -20.08 -4.82 -19.96
C ASP A 20 -19.05 -3.80 -19.43
N GLY A 21 -17.85 -4.27 -19.04
CA GLY A 21 -16.80 -3.46 -18.46
C GLY A 21 -16.91 -3.26 -16.95
N SER A 22 -17.93 -3.84 -16.29
CA SER A 22 -17.99 -3.83 -14.82
C SER A 22 -16.89 -4.70 -14.22
N ILE A 23 -16.39 -4.28 -13.06
CA ILE A 23 -15.33 -4.96 -12.31
C ILE A 23 -15.86 -5.26 -10.92
N PHE A 24 -15.68 -6.50 -10.48
CA PHE A 24 -15.99 -6.94 -9.12
C PHE A 24 -14.71 -7.26 -8.36
N TRP A 25 -14.59 -6.70 -7.17
CA TRP A 25 -13.47 -6.91 -6.26
C TRP A 25 -13.88 -7.86 -5.15
N PHE A 26 -13.10 -8.91 -4.94
CA PHE A 26 -13.26 -9.71 -3.73
C PHE A 26 -12.61 -8.97 -2.57
N GLU A 27 -13.40 -8.73 -1.51
CA GLU A 27 -12.84 -8.25 -0.25
C GLU A 27 -11.96 -9.36 0.35
N VAL A 28 -10.65 -9.11 0.38
CA VAL A 28 -9.74 -9.95 1.16
C VAL A 28 -9.87 -9.51 2.62
N THR A 29 -10.72 -10.21 3.36
CA THR A 29 -10.98 -9.93 4.78
C THR A 29 -10.14 -10.81 5.71
N ASP A 30 -9.70 -11.98 5.24
CA ASP A 30 -8.92 -12.93 6.04
C ASP A 30 -7.51 -13.11 5.46
N PHE A 31 -6.56 -12.36 6.03
CA PHE A 31 -5.15 -12.57 5.73
C PHE A 31 -4.63 -13.72 6.59
N PRO A 32 -4.07 -14.79 5.98
CA PRO A 32 -3.43 -15.85 6.75
C PRO A 32 -2.16 -15.35 7.49
N ILE A 33 -1.72 -14.13 7.18
CA ILE A 33 -0.54 -13.49 7.74
C ILE A 33 -0.98 -12.48 8.81
N LYS A 34 -0.47 -12.65 10.03
CA LYS A 34 -0.63 -11.68 11.11
C LYS A 34 0.52 -10.67 11.09
N VAL A 35 0.26 -9.47 11.61
CA VAL A 35 1.32 -8.49 11.87
C VAL A 35 2.28 -9.06 12.93
N GLN A 36 3.58 -8.94 12.65
CA GLN A 36 4.68 -9.34 13.52
C GLN A 36 5.50 -8.09 13.84
N ASP A 37 5.11 -7.41 14.91
CA ASP A 37 5.87 -6.30 15.48
C ASP A 37 6.74 -6.85 16.62
N ASP A 38 8.05 -6.90 16.38
CA ASP A 38 9.06 -7.37 17.33
C ASP A 38 9.59 -6.26 18.24
N GLY A 39 9.07 -5.03 18.09
CA GLY A 39 9.47 -3.85 18.86
C GLY A 39 10.80 -3.22 18.43
N TYR A 40 11.43 -3.69 17.34
CA TYR A 40 12.70 -3.14 16.87
C TYR A 40 12.54 -1.82 16.11
N ALA A 41 11.33 -1.51 15.63
CA ALA A 41 11.01 -0.25 14.99
C ALA A 41 9.88 0.48 15.73
N ILE A 42 10.06 1.78 15.95
CA ILE A 42 8.94 2.65 16.30
C ILE A 42 8.25 3.08 15.01
N TRP A 43 6.92 3.10 15.03
CA TRP A 43 6.16 3.44 13.84
C TRP A 43 5.00 4.37 14.11
N LYS A 44 4.59 5.10 13.07
CA LYS A 44 3.52 6.10 13.16
C LYS A 44 2.85 6.34 11.80
N ASP A 45 1.53 6.36 11.84
CA ASP A 45 0.68 6.80 10.75
C ASP A 45 0.56 8.32 10.67
N CYS A 46 0.66 8.84 9.45
CA CYS A 46 0.57 10.27 9.15
C CYS A 46 -0.32 10.47 7.92
N LEU A 47 -1.32 11.34 8.04
CA LEU A 47 -2.07 11.86 6.91
C LEU A 47 -1.17 12.85 6.15
N PHE A 48 -0.83 12.56 4.90
CA PHE A 48 0.02 13.45 4.08
C PHE A 48 -0.77 14.19 2.99
N ASP A 49 -1.86 13.60 2.49
CA ASP A 49 -2.76 14.25 1.55
C ASP A 49 -4.21 14.22 2.06
N LYS A 50 -4.72 15.37 2.48
CA LYS A 50 -6.11 15.52 2.95
C LYS A 50 -7.14 15.42 1.84
N LYS A 51 -6.79 15.81 0.61
CA LYS A 51 -7.73 15.87 -0.52
C LYS A 51 -8.12 14.47 -0.96
N HIS A 52 -7.15 13.57 -1.05
CA HIS A 52 -7.36 12.18 -1.44
C HIS A 52 -7.42 11.23 -0.22
N ASN A 53 -7.34 11.78 1.00
CA ASN A 53 -7.33 11.04 2.26
C ASN A 53 -6.23 9.95 2.30
N LEU A 54 -5.02 10.30 1.85
CA LEU A 54 -3.89 9.38 1.76
C LEU A 54 -2.97 9.51 2.97
N TYR A 55 -2.58 8.34 3.48
CA TYR A 55 -1.72 8.19 4.64
C TYR A 55 -0.39 7.55 4.25
N LEU A 56 0.61 7.78 5.09
CA LEU A 56 1.85 7.04 5.10
C LEU A 56 2.15 6.59 6.53
N CYS A 57 3.03 5.61 6.66
CA CYS A 57 3.56 5.16 7.93
C CYS A 57 5.07 5.18 7.89
N LEU A 58 5.60 5.88 8.87
CA LEU A 58 7.02 5.98 9.14
C LEU A 58 7.40 4.82 10.05
N TYR A 59 8.46 4.11 9.72
CA TYR A 59 9.09 3.09 10.56
C TYR A 59 10.53 3.50 10.78
N LYS A 60 10.92 3.66 12.04
CA LYS A 60 12.26 4.06 12.43
C LYS A 60 12.87 3.00 13.34
N PRO A 61 14.10 2.53 13.07
CA PRO A 61 14.79 1.60 13.95
C PRO A 61 15.07 2.23 15.32
N MET A 62 14.82 1.48 16.39
CA MET A 62 14.96 1.97 17.78
C MET A 62 16.44 2.14 18.18
N SER A 63 17.30 1.21 17.76
CA SER A 63 18.74 1.24 18.04
C SER A 63 19.51 2.05 16.99
N THR A 64 19.33 3.37 17.02
CA THR A 64 20.04 4.28 16.09
C THR A 64 20.93 5.25 16.86
N SER A 65 22.15 5.42 16.36
CA SER A 65 23.01 6.53 16.80
C SER A 65 22.37 7.87 16.43
N ASN A 66 22.83 8.98 16.99
CA ASN A 66 22.37 10.34 16.62
C ASN A 66 22.74 10.76 15.18
N ALA A 67 23.16 9.82 14.32
CA ALA A 67 23.42 10.06 12.91
C ALA A 67 22.11 10.21 12.12
N LYS A 68 22.19 10.95 11.01
CA LYS A 68 21.09 11.02 10.04
C LYS A 68 20.94 9.66 9.36
N LEU A 69 19.70 9.19 9.23
CA LEU A 69 19.37 7.95 8.53
C LEU A 69 18.86 8.27 7.12
N PRO A 70 19.19 7.46 6.10
CA PRO A 70 18.52 7.52 4.81
C PRO A 70 17.03 7.18 4.95
N ILE A 71 16.24 7.68 4.00
CA ILE A 71 14.80 7.42 3.89
C ILE A 71 14.57 6.50 2.69
N LEU A 72 13.76 5.46 2.89
CA LEU A 72 13.36 4.50 1.86
C LEU A 72 11.85 4.47 1.74
N ASN A 73 11.33 4.91 0.59
CA ASN A 73 9.91 4.85 0.27
C ASN A 73 9.55 3.47 -0.27
N PHE A 74 8.61 2.81 0.38
CA PHE A 74 8.03 1.53 0.02
C PHE A 74 6.64 1.75 -0.58
N PHE A 75 6.50 1.37 -1.85
CA PHE A 75 5.23 1.32 -2.57
C PHE A 75 4.75 -0.12 -2.52
N HIS A 76 3.56 -0.35 -1.98
CA HIS A 76 3.02 -1.69 -1.88
C HIS A 76 2.66 -2.25 -3.27
N ASP A 77 2.71 -3.58 -3.41
CA ASP A 77 2.48 -4.26 -4.69
C ASP A 77 0.98 -4.38 -5.03
N ASN A 78 0.65 -5.30 -5.95
CA ASN A 78 -0.69 -5.67 -6.41
C ASN A 78 -1.28 -4.78 -7.52
N GLY A 79 -0.44 -4.36 -8.47
CA GLY A 79 -0.87 -3.86 -9.78
C GLY A 79 -1.64 -2.55 -9.73
N PHE A 80 -1.40 -1.71 -8.73
CA PHE A 80 -2.09 -0.44 -8.47
C PHE A 80 -3.58 -0.55 -8.16
N CYS A 81 -4.10 -1.75 -7.95
CA CYS A 81 -5.55 -1.98 -7.93
C CYS A 81 -6.07 -2.57 -6.61
N HIS A 82 -5.15 -3.01 -5.75
CA HIS A 82 -5.47 -3.72 -4.53
C HIS A 82 -4.28 -3.59 -3.57
N ASN A 83 -4.48 -3.93 -2.29
CA ASN A 83 -3.53 -3.74 -1.18
C ASN A 83 -3.62 -2.35 -0.52
N SER A 84 -3.09 -2.24 0.70
CA SER A 84 -2.92 -1.00 1.44
C SER A 84 -1.67 -1.11 2.30
N ARG A 85 -1.09 0.04 2.65
CA ARG A 85 -0.06 0.14 3.68
C ARG A 85 -0.42 -0.58 4.98
N THR A 86 -1.71 -0.59 5.35
CA THR A 86 -2.21 -1.16 6.61
C THR A 86 -2.24 -2.69 6.61
N TRP A 87 -1.99 -3.33 5.46
CA TRP A 87 -2.07 -4.78 5.36
C TRP A 87 -0.90 -5.48 6.05
N PRO A 88 -1.11 -6.66 6.66
CA PRO A 88 -0.07 -7.34 7.44
C PRO A 88 1.21 -7.64 6.66
N ASN A 89 1.12 -7.99 5.38
CA ASN A 89 2.29 -8.22 4.52
C ASN A 89 3.12 -6.93 4.33
N CYS A 90 2.47 -5.79 4.15
CA CYS A 90 3.13 -4.49 4.01
C CYS A 90 3.80 -4.07 5.32
N HIS A 91 3.09 -4.16 6.45
CA HIS A 91 3.63 -3.90 7.78
C HIS A 91 4.84 -4.78 8.08
N ASN A 92 4.72 -6.10 7.89
CA ASN A 92 5.81 -7.04 8.18
C ASN A 92 7.03 -6.82 7.30
N CYS A 93 6.83 -6.41 6.05
CA CYS A 93 7.94 -6.03 5.17
C CYS A 93 8.69 -4.82 5.75
N CYS A 94 7.96 -3.77 6.14
CA CYS A 94 8.56 -2.56 6.70
C CYS A 94 9.24 -2.79 8.05
N PHE A 95 8.66 -3.61 8.93
CA PHE A 95 9.31 -4.00 10.19
C PHE A 95 10.64 -4.72 9.95
N ARG A 96 10.64 -5.76 9.12
CA ARG A 96 11.86 -6.53 8.81
C ARG A 96 12.93 -5.68 8.14
N LEU A 97 12.54 -4.81 7.22
CA LEU A 97 13.49 -3.94 6.54
C LEU A 97 14.03 -2.85 7.47
N SER A 98 13.18 -2.26 8.32
CA SER A 98 13.59 -1.28 9.32
C SER A 98 14.48 -1.87 10.40
N SER A 99 14.35 -3.15 10.74
CA SER A 99 15.23 -3.80 11.71
C SER A 99 16.57 -4.25 11.09
N ALA A 100 16.58 -4.58 9.79
CA ALA A 100 17.77 -5.03 9.09
C ALA A 100 18.67 -3.89 8.56
N LEU A 101 18.10 -2.72 8.28
CA LEU A 101 18.80 -1.60 7.65
C LEU A 101 18.76 -0.35 8.55
N PRO A 102 19.86 0.42 8.67
CA PRO A 102 19.87 1.68 9.40
C PRO A 102 19.19 2.79 8.58
N ALA A 103 17.90 2.65 8.31
CA ALA A 103 17.10 3.53 7.46
C ALA A 103 15.70 3.73 8.03
N VAL A 104 15.09 4.88 7.72
CA VAL A 104 13.66 5.08 7.96
C VAL A 104 12.89 4.54 6.76
N PHE A 105 11.97 3.61 7.01
CA PHE A 105 11.08 3.10 5.97
C PHE A 105 9.76 3.87 5.99
N ILE A 106 9.25 4.15 4.81
CA ILE A 106 7.99 4.87 4.63
C ILE A 106 7.12 4.05 3.72
N SER A 107 6.10 3.40 4.26
CA SER A 107 5.05 2.79 3.44
C SER A 107 3.97 3.82 3.23
N LEU A 108 3.52 4.02 2.00
CA LEU A 108 2.46 4.98 1.67
C LEU A 108 1.27 4.30 0.99
N ASP A 109 0.09 4.86 1.25
CA ASP A 109 -1.10 4.58 0.45
C ASP A 109 -1.12 5.51 -0.78
N TYR A 110 -1.68 5.02 -1.87
CA TYR A 110 -1.90 5.77 -3.11
C TYR A 110 -3.27 5.39 -3.68
N CYS A 111 -3.84 6.24 -4.53
CA CYS A 111 -5.14 5.98 -5.14
C CYS A 111 -5.10 4.73 -6.02
N LEU A 112 -6.07 3.84 -5.84
CA LEU A 112 -6.16 2.58 -6.56
C LEU A 112 -7.00 2.69 -7.84
N THR A 113 -6.65 1.87 -8.82
CA THR A 113 -7.48 1.57 -9.98
C THR A 113 -8.57 0.55 -9.60
N PRO A 114 -9.77 0.61 -10.19
CA PRO A 114 -10.13 1.33 -11.41
C PRO A 114 -10.67 2.74 -11.18
N GLU A 115 -11.00 3.11 -9.93
CA GLU A 115 -11.59 4.41 -9.58
C GLU A 115 -10.64 5.55 -9.97
N HIS A 116 -9.34 5.35 -9.78
CA HIS A 116 -8.30 6.29 -10.13
C HIS A 116 -7.29 5.63 -11.07
N ARG A 117 -7.59 5.67 -12.38
CA ARG A 117 -6.69 5.13 -13.40
C ARG A 117 -5.31 5.82 -13.35
N LEU A 118 -4.28 5.11 -13.78
CA LEU A 118 -2.96 5.70 -13.98
C LEU A 118 -3.07 6.96 -14.88
N PRO A 119 -2.30 8.02 -14.60
CA PRO A 119 -1.11 8.06 -13.74
C PRO A 119 -1.34 8.45 -12.26
N VAL A 120 -2.58 8.51 -11.75
CA VAL A 120 -2.86 9.10 -10.41
C VAL A 120 -2.00 8.51 -9.29
N ALA A 121 -1.83 7.19 -9.21
CA ALA A 121 -0.95 6.58 -8.20
C ALA A 121 0.51 7.07 -8.25
N MET A 122 1.01 7.43 -9.44
CA MET A 122 2.35 8.01 -9.61
C MET A 122 2.40 9.47 -9.16
N ASP A 123 1.32 10.22 -9.38
CA ASP A 123 1.19 11.60 -8.89
C ASP A 123 1.10 11.64 -7.36
N ASP A 124 0.41 10.67 -6.75
CA ASP A 124 0.34 10.49 -5.30
C ASP A 124 1.72 10.13 -4.72
N ALA A 125 2.42 9.20 -5.36
CA ALA A 125 3.79 8.83 -5.01
C ALA A 125 4.74 10.04 -5.04
N LEU A 126 4.67 10.83 -6.12
CA LEU A 126 5.47 12.05 -6.25
C LEU A 126 5.09 13.09 -5.20
N SER A 127 3.81 13.19 -4.85
CA SER A 127 3.31 14.10 -3.83
C SER A 127 3.80 13.71 -2.43
N ALA A 128 3.83 12.40 -2.12
CA ALA A 128 4.43 11.89 -0.90
C ALA A 128 5.92 12.21 -0.81
N ILE A 129 6.66 12.07 -1.91
CA ILE A 129 8.09 12.44 -1.96
C ILE A 129 8.29 13.94 -1.72
N LYS A 130 7.42 14.79 -2.25
CA LYS A 130 7.47 16.26 -2.04
C LYS A 130 7.08 16.68 -0.62
N TRP A 131 6.29 15.86 0.07
CA TRP A 131 5.87 16.12 1.44
C TRP A 131 6.99 15.86 2.45
N LEU A 132 7.88 14.91 2.15
CA LEU A 132 9.07 14.55 2.95
C LEU A 132 10.18 15.60 2.87
#